data_AF-A0A087N1M2-F1
#
_entry.id   AF-A0A087N1M2-F1
#
_cell.length_a   1.000
_cell.length_b   1.000
_cell.length_c   1.000
_cell.angle_alpha   90.00
_cell.angle_beta   90.00
_cell.angle_gamma   90.00
#
_symmetry.space_group_name_H-M   'P 1'
#
loop_
_entity.id
_entity.type
_entity.pdbx_description
1 polymer ?
#
loop_
_entity_poly.entity_id
_entity_poly.type
_entity_poly.pdbx_seq_one_letter_code
_entity_poly.pdbx_strand_id
1 'polypeptide(L)'
;MIVLSVLFFSMFFEKKNAADHVNHYLQEQGYTDKIERKMMTYRNDEKKYYMRVRFKDEPTYMYYYHYDKKTKVISAFILENSEHVTDGKYLP
;
A
#
# COMPACT_ATOMS: atom_id res chain seq x y z
N MET A 1 16.00 -17.35 23.50
CA MET A 1 15.87 -16.32 22.44
C MET A 1 15.11 -16.87 21.22
N ILE A 2 13.82 -17.21 21.38
CA ILE A 2 13.00 -17.78 20.28
C ILE A 2 11.80 -16.86 19.96
N VAL A 3 11.33 -16.10 20.94
CA VAL A 3 10.13 -15.25 20.82
C VAL A 3 10.33 -14.05 19.88
N LEU A 4 11.52 -13.44 19.85
CA LEU A 4 11.80 -12.34 18.92
C LEU A 4 11.72 -12.82 17.47
N SER A 5 12.28 -13.99 17.16
CA SER A 5 12.36 -14.52 15.81
C SER A 5 10.98 -14.66 15.17
N VAL A 6 10.02 -15.22 15.90
CA VAL A 6 8.64 -15.47 15.41
C VAL A 6 7.90 -14.16 15.09
N LEU A 7 8.12 -13.11 15.88
CA LEU A 7 7.52 -11.79 15.66
C LEU A 7 8.08 -11.08 14.41
N PHE A 8 9.38 -11.23 14.15
CA PHE A 8 9.98 -10.70 12.92
C PHE A 8 9.49 -11.45 11.68
N PHE A 9 9.33 -12.77 11.76
CA PHE A 9 8.79 -13.56 10.66
C PHE A 9 7.35 -13.17 10.33
N SER A 10 6.47 -13.07 11.32
CA SER A 10 5.06 -12.73 11.09
C SER A 10 4.94 -11.37 10.40
N MET A 11 5.65 -10.35 10.89
CA MET A 11 5.66 -9.00 10.31
C MET A 11 6.11 -9.01 8.83
N PHE A 12 7.14 -9.79 8.50
CA PHE A 12 7.63 -9.91 7.12
C PHE A 12 6.60 -10.57 6.19
N PHE A 13 5.93 -11.64 6.65
CA PHE A 13 4.87 -12.29 5.89
C PHE A 13 3.68 -11.36 5.64
N GLU A 14 3.28 -10.57 6.65
CA GLU A 14 2.19 -9.62 6.48
C GLU A 14 2.53 -8.51 5.48
N LYS A 15 3.76 -7.99 5.54
CA LYS A 15 4.27 -7.01 4.59
C LYS A 15 4.25 -7.55 3.16
N LYS A 16 4.76 -8.77 2.96
CA LYS A 16 4.82 -9.41 1.65
C LYS A 16 3.41 -9.67 1.11
N ASN A 17 2.53 -10.22 1.92
CA ASN A 17 1.14 -10.50 1.51
C ASN A 17 0.40 -9.23 1.09
N ALA A 18 0.51 -8.15 1.87
CA ALA A 18 -0.07 -6.86 1.50
C ALA A 18 0.53 -6.30 0.20
N ALA A 19 1.85 -6.43 0.02
CA ALA A 19 2.51 -5.98 -1.19
C ALA A 19 2.09 -6.77 -2.43
N ASP A 20 1.96 -8.09 -2.32
CA ASP A 20 1.58 -8.97 -3.42
C ASP A 20 0.15 -8.67 -3.89
N HIS A 21 -0.80 -8.51 -2.96
CA HIS A 21 -2.18 -8.14 -3.31
C HIS A 21 -2.28 -6.78 -3.99
N VAL A 22 -1.59 -5.76 -3.46
CA VAL A 22 -1.60 -4.44 -4.09
C VAL A 22 -0.91 -4.46 -5.47
N ASN A 23 0.22 -5.15 -5.59
CA ASN A 23 0.91 -5.29 -6.88
C ASN A 23 0.04 -6.00 -7.92
N HIS A 24 -0.66 -7.06 -7.50
CA HIS A 24 -1.56 -7.80 -8.37
C HIS A 24 -2.68 -6.89 -8.88
N TYR A 25 -3.32 -6.11 -8.01
CA TYR A 25 -4.34 -5.14 -8.41
C TYR A 25 -3.80 -4.08 -9.38
N LEU A 26 -2.62 -3.52 -9.11
CA LEU A 26 -2.00 -2.55 -10.02
C LEU A 26 -1.69 -3.16 -11.39
N GLN A 27 -1.36 -4.45 -11.42
CA GLN A 27 -1.12 -5.19 -12.65
C GLN A 27 -2.42 -5.48 -13.41
N GLU A 28 -3.48 -5.93 -12.72
CA GLU A 28 -4.80 -6.16 -13.32
C GLU A 28 -5.39 -4.88 -13.93
N GLN A 29 -5.17 -3.74 -13.28
CA GLN A 29 -5.60 -2.44 -13.75
C GLN A 29 -4.67 -1.82 -14.81
N GLY A 30 -3.58 -2.49 -15.18
CA GLY A 30 -2.66 -2.03 -16.23
C GLY A 30 -1.80 -0.82 -15.84
N TYR A 31 -1.60 -0.57 -14.55
CA TYR A 31 -0.82 0.57 -14.06
C TYR A 31 0.69 0.32 -13.97
N THR A 32 1.15 -0.94 -14.06
CA THR A 32 2.54 -1.34 -13.80
C THR A 32 3.57 -0.50 -14.57
N ASP A 33 3.34 -0.23 -15.85
CA ASP A 33 4.30 0.51 -16.70
C ASP A 33 4.32 2.02 -16.42
N LYS A 34 3.24 2.53 -15.82
CA LYS A 34 3.08 3.92 -15.42
C LYS A 34 3.72 4.20 -14.06
N ILE A 35 4.10 3.18 -13.29
CA ILE A 35 4.74 3.38 -11.99
C ILE A 35 6.17 3.91 -12.19
N GLU A 36 6.45 5.06 -11.60
CA GLU A 36 7.81 5.60 -11.50
C GLU A 36 8.52 5.01 -10.27
N ARG A 37 7.84 5.03 -9.13
CA ARG A 37 8.37 4.56 -7.85
C ARG A 37 7.27 3.95 -7.00
N LYS A 38 7.59 2.86 -6.32
CA LYS A 38 6.76 2.30 -5.26
C LYS A 38 7.55 1.98 -4.01
N MET A 39 6.96 2.18 -2.84
CA MET A 39 7.58 1.90 -1.55
C MET A 39 6.55 1.39 -0.55
N MET A 40 6.91 0.34 0.20
CA MET A 40 6.06 -0.18 1.27
C MET A 40 6.37 0.49 2.60
N THR A 41 5.36 1.07 3.23
CA THR A 41 5.46 1.71 4.55
C THR A 41 4.49 1.07 5.53
N TYR A 42 4.93 0.92 6.78
CA TYR A 42 4.08 0.47 7.88
C TYR A 42 3.67 1.67 8.72
N ARG A 43 2.37 1.85 8.94
CA ARG A 43 1.82 2.83 9.87
C ARG A 43 1.48 2.16 11.18
N ASN A 44 2.17 2.55 12.25
CA ASN A 44 2.04 1.90 13.55
C ASN A 44 0.76 2.29 14.30
N ASP A 45 0.31 3.53 14.12
CA ASP A 45 -0.96 4.08 14.58
C ASP A 45 -2.16 3.26 14.08
N GLU A 46 -2.16 2.93 12.79
CA GLU A 46 -3.25 2.17 12.17
C GLU A 46 -2.98 0.65 12.14
N LYS A 47 -1.77 0.23 12.52
CA LYS A 47 -1.24 -1.14 12.37
C LYS A 47 -1.41 -1.69 10.95
N LYS A 48 -1.25 -0.83 9.95
CA LYS A 48 -1.52 -1.14 8.53
C LYS A 48 -0.29 -0.95 7.66
N TYR A 49 -0.22 -1.78 6.63
CA TYR A 49 0.73 -1.65 5.55
C TYR A 49 0.12 -0.85 4.40
N TYR A 50 0.84 0.18 3.95
CA TYR A 50 0.50 1.02 2.81
C TYR A 50 1.59 0.92 1.75
N MET A 51 1.18 0.71 0.50
CA MET A 51 2.05 0.84 -0.65
C MET A 51 1.90 2.25 -1.23
N ARG A 52 2.97 3.02 -1.13
CA ARG A 52 3.09 4.35 -1.73
C ARG A 52 3.50 4.16 -3.17
N VAL A 53 2.73 4.69 -4.10
CA VAL A 53 2.97 4.60 -5.54
C VAL A 53 2.98 6.02 -6.11
N ARG A 54 4.02 6.33 -6.87
CA ARG A 54 4.13 7.54 -7.69
C ARG A 54 4.09 7.11 -9.15
N PHE A 55 3.16 7.67 -9.91
CA PHE A 55 3.04 7.41 -11.33
C PHE A 55 3.82 8.46 -12.15
N LYS A 56 4.28 8.08 -13.34
CA LYS A 56 5.07 8.91 -14.26
C LYS A 56 4.27 10.04 -14.89
N ASP A 57 2.99 9.78 -15.15
CA ASP A 57 2.01 10.75 -15.69
C ASP A 57 1.56 11.76 -14.64
N GLU A 58 1.57 11.37 -13.36
CA GLU A 58 1.12 12.19 -12.24
C GLU A 58 2.19 12.32 -11.12
N PRO A 59 3.37 12.92 -11.40
CA PRO A 59 4.47 12.96 -10.44
C PRO A 59 4.17 13.83 -9.21
N THR A 60 3.20 14.75 -9.30
CA THR A 60 2.74 15.60 -8.20
C THR A 60 2.02 14.80 -7.12
N TYR A 61 1.33 13.73 -7.50
CA TYR A 61 0.50 12.94 -6.58
C TYR A 61 1.23 11.70 -6.08
N MET A 62 0.88 11.31 -4.86
CA MET A 62 1.30 10.04 -4.29
C MET A 62 0.09 9.26 -3.82
N TYR A 63 -0.04 8.06 -4.36
CA TYR A 63 -1.15 7.16 -4.12
C TYR A 63 -0.76 6.17 -3.02
N TYR A 64 -1.64 5.96 -2.06
CA TYR A 64 -1.44 5.07 -0.93
C TYR A 64 -2.45 3.94 -1.03
N TYR A 65 -1.97 2.75 -1.38
CA TYR A 65 -2.79 1.56 -1.49
C TYR A 65 -2.69 0.72 -0.23
N HIS A 66 -3.83 0.25 0.26
CA HIS A 66 -3.94 -0.62 1.42
C HIS A 66 -4.79 -1.83 1.06
N TYR A 67 -4.31 -3.01 1.43
CA TYR A 67 -5.08 -4.24 1.37
C TYR A 67 -5.68 -4.56 2.74
N ASP A 68 -7.00 -4.56 2.83
CA ASP A 68 -7.73 -5.01 4.01
C ASP A 68 -7.96 -6.53 3.93
N LYS A 69 -7.29 -7.29 4.81
CA LYS A 69 -7.40 -8.75 4.85
C LYS A 69 -8.80 -9.26 5.23
N LYS A 70 -9.60 -8.48 5.96
CA LYS A 70 -10.93 -8.89 6.44
C LYS A 70 -11.95 -8.81 5.31
N THR A 71 -11.94 -7.71 4.56
CA THR A 71 -12.87 -7.46 3.47
C THR A 71 -12.33 -7.94 2.12
N LYS A 72 -11.03 -8.23 2.04
CA LYS A 72 -10.26 -8.51 0.81
C LYS A 72 -10.34 -7.38 -0.21
N VAL A 73 -10.54 -6.15 0.27
CA VAL A 73 -10.66 -4.95 -0.57
C VAL A 73 -9.32 -4.21 -0.60
N ILE A 74 -9.04 -3.60 -1.74
CA ILE A 74 -7.94 -2.65 -1.89
C ILE A 74 -8.53 -1.24 -1.87
N SER A 75 -8.03 -0.42 -0.97
CA SER A 75 -8.40 0.98 -0.84
C SER A 75 -7.21 1.84 -1.23
N ALA A 76 -7.46 2.87 -2.03
CA ALA A 76 -6.47 3.84 -2.45
C ALA A 76 -6.87 5.23 -1.96
N PHE A 77 -5.92 6.02 -1.50
CA PHE A 77 -6.13 7.44 -1.25
C PHE A 77 -4.95 8.27 -1.74
N ILE A 78 -5.25 9.53 -2.09
CA ILE A 78 -4.27 10.51 -2.56
C ILE A 78 -3.97 11.43 -1.40
N LEU A 79 -2.69 11.63 -1.10
CA LEU A 79 -2.29 12.66 -0.14
C LEU A 79 -1.86 13.90 -0.95
N GLU A 80 -2.79 14.83 -1.13
CA GLU A 80 -2.51 16.12 -1.76
C GLU A 80 -1.97 17.07 -0.67
N ASN A 81 -0.65 17.05 -0.50
CA ASN A 81 0.09 17.71 0.58
C ASN A 81 -0.21 17.17 2.00
N SER A 82 0.81 17.27 2.83
CA SER A 82 1.10 16.53 4.07
C SER A 82 0.10 16.60 5.23
N GLU A 83 -1.10 17.16 5.07
CA GLU A 83 -1.99 17.45 6.21
C GLU A 83 -3.43 16.96 6.09
N HIS A 84 -3.92 16.56 4.91
CA HIS A 84 -5.32 16.12 4.79
C HIS A 84 -5.46 14.78 4.06
N VAL A 85 -5.96 13.79 4.81
CA VAL A 85 -6.45 12.51 4.29
C VAL A 85 -7.79 12.81 3.63
N THR A 86 -7.78 13.08 2.33
CA THR A 86 -9.02 13.14 1.56
C THR A 86 -9.48 11.70 1.36
N ASP A 87 -10.68 11.40 1.85
CA ASP A 87 -11.34 10.09 1.77
C ASP A 87 -10.97 9.34 0.49
N GLY A 88 -10.44 8.14 0.67
CA GLY A 88 -10.00 7.30 -0.42
C GLY A 88 -11.13 7.09 -1.41
N LYS A 89 -11.01 7.65 -2.61
CA LYS A 89 -11.82 7.22 -3.73
C LYS A 89 -11.54 5.73 -3.93
N TYR A 90 -12.58 4.92 -3.77
CA TYR A 90 -12.64 3.59 -4.34
C TYR A 90 -12.39 3.73 -5.84
N LEU A 91 -11.16 3.49 -6.26
CA LEU A 91 -10.88 3.28 -7.67
C LEU A 91 -11.37 1.86 -7.97
N PRO A 92 -12.36 1.69 -8.87
CA PRO A 92 -12.84 0.36 -9.27
C PRO A 92 -11.72 -0.48 -9.89
#